data_AF-A0A1H0MI81-F1
#
_entry.id   AF-A0A1H0MI81-F1
#
_cell.length_a   1.000
_cell.length_b   1.000
_cell.length_c   1.000
_cell.angle_alpha   90.00
_cell.angle_beta   90.00
_cell.angle_gamma   90.00
#
_symmetry.space_group_name_H-M   'P 1'
#
loop_
_entity.id
_entity.type
_entity.pdbx_description
1 polymer ?
#
loop_
_entity_poly.entity_id
_entity_poly.type
_entity_poly.pdbx_seq_one_letter_code
_entity_poly.pdbx_strand_id
1 'polypeptide(L)' 'MKDQAVLMYVKNGELYPVALTEEQHYMLQSTLRFFSPLQIVDEPQGKAVNLLDNRKGPRREGGRD' A
#
# COMPACT_ATOMS: atom_id res chain seq x y z
N MET A 1 -19.81 -3.03 0.68
CA MET A 1 -18.88 -4.13 0.32
C MET A 1 -18.35 -4.70 1.62
N LYS A 2 -18.10 -6.01 1.75
CA LYS A 2 -17.48 -6.53 2.97
C LYS A 2 -16.04 -6.00 3.04
N ASP A 3 -15.59 -5.54 4.20
CA ASP A 3 -14.22 -5.07 4.40
C ASP A 3 -13.26 -6.26 4.22
N GLN A 4 -12.64 -6.31 3.04
CA GLN A 4 -11.67 -7.31 2.65
C GLN A 4 -10.53 -6.60 1.95
N ALA A 5 -9.32 -7.10 2.16
CA ALA A 5 -8.19 -6.57 1.41
C ALA A 5 -8.28 -6.95 -0.07
N VAL A 6 -7.86 -6.03 -0.93
CA VAL A 6 -7.81 -6.22 -2.38
C VAL A 6 -6.39 -5.99 -2.84
N LEU A 7 -5.88 -6.84 -3.73
CA LEU A 7 -4.57 -6.65 -4.33
C LEU A 7 -4.68 -5.69 -5.53
N MET A 8 -3.94 -4.58 -5.44
CA MET A 8 -3.81 -3.61 -6.52
C MET A 8 -2.37 -3.59 -7.03
N TYR A 9 -2.21 -3.48 -8.34
CA TYR A 9 -0.93 -3.23 -8.98
C TYR A 9 -0.77 -1.74 -9.27
N VAL A 10 0.36 -1.17 -8.84
CA VAL A 10 0.70 0.24 -9.09
C VAL A 10 1.58 0.33 -10.33
N LYS A 11 1.14 1.06 -11.35
CA LYS A 11 1.95 1.39 -12.53
C LYS A 11 1.79 2.84 -12.90
N ASN A 12 2.89 3.58 -13.01
CA ASN A 12 2.90 5.01 -13.34
C ASN A 12 2.01 5.87 -12.41
N GLY A 13 1.85 5.45 -11.15
CA GLY A 13 1.00 6.14 -10.17
C GLY A 13 -0.49 5.83 -10.27
N GLU A 14 -0.89 4.94 -11.19
CA GLU A 14 -2.27 4.44 -11.34
C GLU A 14 -2.42 3.05 -10.71
N LEU A 15 -3.63 2.78 -10.22
CA LEU A 15 -4.00 1.52 -9.58
C LEU A 15 -4.77 0.64 -10.54
N TYR A 16 -4.34 -0.61 -10.66
CA TYR A 16 -4.97 -1.63 -11.47
C TYR A 16 -5.39 -2.80 -10.58
N PRO A 17 -6.67 -3.22 -10.61
CA PRO A 17 -7.10 -4.38 -9.84
C PRO A 17 -6.44 -5.64 -10.39
N VAL A 18 -5.90 -6.46 -9.48
CA VAL A 18 -5.37 -7.79 -9.84
C VAL A 18 -6.50 -8.80 -9.69
N ALA A 19 -6.85 -9.48 -10.78
CA ALA A 19 -7.79 -10.59 -10.72
C ALA A 19 -7.11 -11.77 -10.03
N LEU A 20 -7.66 -12.19 -8.89
CA LEU A 20 -7.18 -13.34 -8.13
C LEU A 20 -8.12 -14.52 -8.36
N THR A 21 -7.56 -15.73 -8.37
CA THR A 21 -8.37 -16.94 -8.21
C THR A 21 -8.92 -17.02 -6.78
N GLU A 22 -9.92 -17.87 -6.55
CA GLU A 22 -10.49 -18.05 -5.20
C GLU A 22 -9.44 -18.51 -4.19
N GLU A 23 -8.55 -19.42 -4.58
CA GLU A 23 -7.44 -19.90 -3.75
C GLU A 23 -6.49 -18.77 -3.37
N GLN A 24 -6.09 -17.94 -4.35
CA GLN A 24 -5.21 -16.80 -4.11
C GLN A 24 -5.87 -15.75 -3.21
N HIS A 25 -7.17 -15.50 -3.40
CA HIS A 25 -7.94 -14.60 -2.54
C HIS A 25 -7.97 -15.12 -1.10
N TYR A 26 -8.24 -16.41 -0.91
CA TYR A 26 -8.23 -17.05 0.40
C TYR A 26 -6.85 -16.96 1.08
N MET A 27 -5.77 -17.20 0.33
CA MET A 27 -4.41 -17.05 0.82
C MET A 27 -4.11 -15.61 1.24
N LEU A 28 -4.52 -14.62 0.44
CA LEU A 28 -4.34 -13.20 0.77
C LEU A 28 -5.04 -12.85 2.08
N GLN A 29 -6.33 -13.17 2.21
CA GLN A 29 -7.09 -12.86 3.43
C GLN A 29 -6.51 -13.58 4.66
N SER A 30 -6.06 -14.82 4.51
CA SER A 30 -5.45 -15.59 5.61
C SER A 30 -4.12 -14.99 6.04
N THR A 31 -3.26 -14.65 5.07
CA THR A 31 -1.93 -14.07 5.31
C THR A 31 -2.04 -12.75 6.05
N LEU A 32 -2.97 -11.89 5.63
CA LEU A 32 -3.16 -10.55 6.21
C LEU A 32 -3.60 -10.56 7.67
N ARG A 33 -4.26 -11.63 8.14
CA ARG A 33 -4.59 -11.79 9.57
C ARG A 33 -3.34 -11.89 10.45
N PHE A 34 -2.22 -12.36 9.91
CA PHE A 34 -0.96 -12.50 10.65
C PHE A 34 -0.10 -11.23 10.66
N PHE A 35 -0.34 -10.29 9.74
CA PHE A 35 0.41 -9.03 9.63
C PHE A 35 -0.28 -7.85 10.34
N SER A 36 -1.14 -8.14 11.32
CA SER A 36 -1.85 -7.11 12.07
C SER A 36 -0.90 -6.32 12.99
N PRO A 37 -0.99 -4.98 13.05
CA PRO A 37 -2.03 -4.15 12.44
C PRO A 37 -1.70 -3.70 11.02
N LEU A 38 -2.67 -3.88 10.10
CA LEU A 38 -2.64 -3.24 8.79
C LEU A 38 -3.09 -1.79 8.96
N GLN A 39 -2.26 -0.84 8.51
CA GLN A 39 -2.64 0.56 8.47
C GLN A 39 -3.67 0.77 7.36
N ILE A 40 -4.91 1.05 7.74
CA ILE A 40 -5.98 1.45 6.82
C ILE A 40 -5.72 2.91 6.41
N VAL A 41 -5.75 3.19 5.12
CA VAL A 41 -5.62 4.55 4.58
C VAL A 41 -6.99 4.95 4.05
N ASP A 42 -7.66 5.88 4.74
CA ASP A 42 -9.05 6.30 4.50
C ASP A 42 -9.21 7.34 3.37
N GLU A 43 -8.12 7.88 2.84
CA GLU A 43 -8.17 8.91 1.80
C GLU A 43 -8.45 8.31 0.41
N PRO A 44 -9.08 9.08 -0.51
CA PRO A 44 -9.37 8.59 -1.86
C PRO A 44 -8.08 8.05 -2.47
N GLN A 45 -8.21 7.00 -3.27
CA GLN A 45 -7.14 6.27 -3.95
C GLN A 45 -6.36 7.17 -4.94
N GLY A 46 -5.74 8.23 -4.44
CA GLY A 46 -4.87 9.13 -5.17
C GLY A 46 -3.63 8.38 -5.60
N LYS A 47 -2.62 9.12 -6.09
CA LYS A 47 -1.38 8.50 -6.53
C LYS A 47 -0.82 7.62 -5.42
N ALA A 48 -0.56 6.36 -5.75
CA ALA A 48 0.06 5.43 -4.82
C ALA A 48 1.39 6.02 -4.30
N VAL A 49 1.51 6.14 -2.98
CA VAL A 49 2.72 6.64 -2.33
C VAL A 49 3.52 5.46 -1.82
N ASN A 50 4.79 5.36 -2.21
CA ASN A 50 5.69 4.35 -1.69
C ASN A 50 6.12 4.74 -0.27
N LEU A 51 5.63 4.01 0.74
CA LEU A 51 5.96 4.25 2.14
C LEU A 51 7.44 4.03 2.48
N LEU A 52 8.20 3.31 1.64
CA LEU A 52 9.63 3.10 1.82
C LEU A 52 10.46 4.31 1.35
N ASP A 53 9.95 5.11 0.42
CA ASP A 53 10.66 6.30 -0.07
C ASP A 53 10.69 7.42 0.99
N ASN A 54 9.70 7.45 1.89
CA ASN A 54 9.62 8.39 3.01
C ASN A 54 10.62 8.09 4.15
N ARG A 55 11.43 7.03 4.07
CA ARG A 55 12.52 6.79 5.05
C ARG A 55 13.77 7.65 4.80
N LYS A 56 13.81 8.46 3.74
CA LYS A 56 14.80 9.53 3.63
C LYS A 56 14.35 10.66 4.54
N GLY A 57 14.83 10.64 5.78
CA GLY A 57 14.64 11.72 6.75
C GLY A 57 15.00 13.09 6.15
N PRO A 58 14.59 14.19 6.80
CA PRO A 58 14.79 15.54 6.26
C PRO A 58 16.26 15.73 5.88
N ARG A 59 16.51 16.00 4.59
CA ARG A 59 17.80 16.53 4.16
C ARG A 59 17.96 17.86 4.90
N ARG A 60 18.77 17.87 5.95
CA ARG A 60 19.32 19.11 6.51
C ARG A 60 20.23 19.67 5.44
N GLU A 61 19.69 20.53 4.59
CA GLU A 61 20.50 21.41 3.76
C GLU A 61 21.32 22.29 4.71
N GLY A 62 22.62 22.02 4.74
CA GLY A 62 23.58 22.87 5.42
C GLY A 62 23.68 24.20 4.69
N GLY A 63 23.11 25.24 5.27
CA GLY A 63 23.42 26.63 4.92
C GLY A 63 24.71 27.04 5.62
N ARG A 64 25.75 27.30 4.82
CA ARG A 64 26.87 28.18 5.19
C ARG A 64 26.33 29.61 5.20
N ASP A 65 26.63 30.35 6.26
CA ASP A 65 27.06 31.75 6.22
C ASP A 65 28.09 31.95 7.34
#